data_AF-A0A2S4KLK2-F1
#
_entry.id   AF-A0A2S4KLK2-F1
#
_cell.length_a   1.000
_cell.length_b   1.000
_cell.length_c   1.000
_cell.angle_alpha   90.00
_cell.angle_beta   90.00
_cell.angle_gamma   90.00
#
_symmetry.space_group_name_H-M   'P 1'
#
loop_
_entity.id
_entity.type
_entity.pdbx_description
1 polymer ?
#
loop_
_entity_poly.entity_id
_entity_poly.type
_entity_poly.pdbx_seq_one_letter_code
_entity_poly.pdbx_strand_id
1 'polypeptide(L)'
;MPLLSASSPLKLHDIDAGGGRTPIHTGIDLDAVVTAKILPQFYHHCDPEDIVIMASGVLEDAITENDEKSLPTRSKGLTPFHSMFRSSISVRDYLLRITKGLTLSPAILLCMV
;
A
#
# COMPACT_ATOMS: atom_id res chain seq x y z
N MET A 1 44.62 -54.29 28.41
CA MET A 1 43.86 -54.72 29.61
C MET A 1 42.97 -53.56 30.03
N PRO A 2 41.71 -53.76 30.45
CA PRO A 2 40.60 -54.40 29.72
C PRO A 2 39.27 -53.57 29.80
N LEU A 3 38.23 -54.05 29.08
CA LEU A 3 36.76 -53.82 29.20
C LEU A 3 36.21 -52.43 28.81
N LEU A 4 35.33 -52.22 27.81
CA LEU A 4 34.10 -52.88 27.31
C LEU A 4 32.88 -52.80 28.26
N SER A 5 31.74 -52.38 27.66
CA SER A 5 30.34 -52.46 28.14
C SER A 5 29.88 -51.44 29.20
N ALA A 6 28.67 -50.89 29.21
CA ALA A 6 27.48 -51.02 28.37
C ALA A 6 26.42 -49.98 28.83
N SER A 7 25.34 -49.85 28.04
CA SER A 7 23.97 -49.39 28.40
C SER A 7 23.56 -47.99 27.94
N SER A 8 23.01 -47.94 26.71
CA SER A 8 21.58 -47.69 26.35
C SER A 8 20.67 -46.82 27.27
N PRO A 9 19.47 -46.41 26.79
CA PRO A 9 19.21 -45.18 26.03
C PRO A 9 18.15 -44.29 26.71
N LEU A 10 17.91 -43.13 26.11
CA LEU A 10 16.71 -42.27 26.20
C LEU A 10 15.52 -42.81 27.01
N LYS A 11 15.18 -42.07 28.07
CA LYS A 11 13.86 -42.09 28.72
C LYS A 11 13.50 -40.61 28.97
N LEU A 12 12.81 -39.99 28.00
CA LEU A 12 11.37 -39.78 28.04
C LEU A 12 10.94 -39.14 29.37
N HIS A 13 11.12 -37.82 29.46
CA HIS A 13 10.20 -36.98 30.21
C HIS A 13 9.18 -36.45 29.20
N ASP A 14 8.02 -37.07 29.22
CA ASP A 14 6.79 -36.48 28.72
C ASP A 14 6.37 -35.32 29.63
N ILE A 15 5.58 -34.41 29.03
CA ILE A 15 4.78 -33.34 29.64
C ILE A 15 5.51 -32.02 29.93
N ASP A 16 5.48 -31.10 28.95
CA ASP A 16 4.65 -29.91 29.13
C ASP A 16 4.17 -29.34 27.79
N ALA A 17 2.90 -28.94 27.80
CA ALA A 17 2.15 -28.39 26.69
C ALA A 17 2.31 -26.86 26.66
N GLY A 18 2.38 -26.30 25.46
CA GLY A 18 2.33 -24.85 25.23
C GLY A 18 3.35 -24.46 24.17
N GLY A 19 2.96 -24.15 22.93
CA GLY A 19 2.02 -23.08 22.63
C GLY A 19 2.82 -21.79 22.52
N GLY A 20 3.21 -21.42 21.30
CA GLY A 20 3.88 -20.15 21.07
C GLY A 20 4.77 -20.13 19.83
N ARG A 21 4.16 -20.26 18.64
CA ARG A 21 4.78 -19.71 17.43
C ARG A 21 4.98 -18.22 17.69
N THR A 22 6.22 -17.79 17.89
CA THR A 22 6.56 -16.37 17.97
C THR A 22 6.19 -15.72 16.64
N PRO A 23 5.25 -14.76 16.60
CA PRO A 23 4.90 -14.08 15.37
C PRO A 23 6.03 -13.15 14.96
N ILE A 24 6.25 -13.08 13.64
CA ILE A 24 7.24 -12.24 12.98
C ILE A 24 6.92 -10.76 13.29
N HIS A 25 7.95 -10.03 13.68
CA HIS A 25 7.94 -8.60 13.96
C HIS A 25 7.58 -7.80 12.70
N THR A 26 6.29 -7.52 12.48
CA THR A 26 5.85 -6.36 11.71
C THR A 26 5.78 -5.18 12.65
N GLY A 27 6.89 -4.47 12.81
CA GLY A 27 6.92 -3.16 13.44
C GLY A 27 6.18 -2.18 12.54
N ILE A 28 4.90 -1.99 12.80
CA ILE A 28 4.15 -0.82 12.34
C ILE A 28 3.91 -0.01 13.61
N ASP A 29 4.49 1.19 13.63
CA ASP A 29 4.37 2.18 14.68
C ASP A 29 2.87 2.48 14.98
N LEU A 30 2.43 2.29 16.23
CA LEU A 30 1.01 2.26 16.62
C LEU A 30 0.42 3.64 16.97
N ASP A 31 1.16 4.74 16.81
CA ASP A 31 0.77 6.06 17.35
C ASP A 31 0.02 6.98 16.37
N ALA A 32 -0.17 6.54 15.12
CA ALA A 32 -1.20 7.09 14.25
C ALA A 32 -2.30 6.05 14.11
N VAL A 33 -3.46 6.27 14.75
CA VAL A 33 -4.65 5.44 14.52
C VAL A 33 -5.13 5.69 13.09
N VAL A 34 -4.48 5.05 12.12
CA VAL A 34 -4.94 4.97 10.74
C VAL A 34 -6.08 3.98 10.76
N THR A 35 -7.31 4.50 10.81
CA THR A 35 -8.51 3.67 10.68
C THR A 35 -8.57 3.12 9.26
N ALA A 36 -8.03 1.92 9.05
CA ALA A 36 -8.07 1.24 7.77
C ALA A 36 -9.53 0.87 7.43
N LYS A 37 -10.08 1.51 6.39
CA LYS A 37 -11.40 1.16 5.85
C LYS A 37 -11.26 -0.06 4.96
N ILE A 38 -12.08 -1.09 5.19
CA ILE A 38 -12.13 -2.28 4.33
C ILE A 38 -13.04 -1.97 3.14
N LEU A 39 -12.50 -2.05 1.93
CA LEU A 39 -13.26 -1.86 0.70
C LEU A 39 -13.88 -3.17 0.22
N PRO A 40 -15.03 -3.13 -0.47
CA PRO A 40 -15.60 -4.32 -1.12
C PRO A 40 -14.66 -4.93 -2.16
N GLN A 41 -14.77 -6.23 -2.38
CA GLN A 41 -13.96 -6.95 -3.38
C GLN A 41 -14.17 -6.44 -4.81
N PHE A 42 -15.38 -6.00 -5.13
CA PHE A 42 -15.73 -5.49 -6.45
C PHE A 42 -15.90 -3.98 -6.40
N TYR A 43 -15.17 -3.27 -7.25
CA TYR A 43 -15.15 -1.81 -7.30
C TYR A 43 -16.52 -1.18 -7.55
N HIS A 44 -17.44 -1.90 -8.22
CA HIS A 44 -18.81 -1.43 -8.47
C HIS A 44 -19.63 -1.20 -7.18
N HIS A 45 -19.26 -1.86 -6.08
CA HIS A 45 -19.93 -1.72 -4.78
C HIS A 45 -19.22 -0.73 -3.86
N CYS A 46 -18.08 -0.20 -4.30
CA CYS A 46 -17.32 0.77 -3.52
C CYS A 46 -17.94 2.16 -3.65
N ASP A 47 -17.84 2.96 -2.59
CA ASP A 47 -18.17 4.37 -2.67
C ASP A 47 -17.21 5.05 -3.67
N PRO A 48 -17.71 5.85 -4.63
CA PRO A 48 -16.84 6.60 -5.53
C PRO A 48 -15.84 7.51 -4.79
N GLU A 49 -16.18 8.02 -3.60
CA GLU A 49 -15.26 8.84 -2.79
C GLU A 49 -14.05 8.02 -2.31
N ASP A 50 -14.25 6.76 -1.94
CA ASP A 50 -13.14 5.87 -1.54
C ASP A 50 -12.22 5.57 -2.72
N ILE A 51 -12.77 5.41 -3.92
CA ILE A 51 -11.99 5.21 -5.14
C ILE A 51 -11.17 6.46 -5.47
N VAL A 52 -11.75 7.65 -5.30
CA VAL A 52 -11.01 8.92 -5.47
C VAL A 52 -9.82 9.00 -4.51
N ILE A 53 -10.00 8.59 -3.26
CA ILE A 53 -8.91 8.58 -2.28
C ILE A 53 -7.78 7.65 -2.76
N MET A 54 -8.10 6.41 -3.16
CA MET A 54 -7.09 5.47 -3.66
C MET A 54 -6.39 5.99 -4.91
N ALA A 55 -7.15 6.46 -5.90
CA ALA A 55 -6.61 6.99 -7.15
C ALA A 55 -5.72 8.22 -6.90
N SER A 56 -6.10 9.09 -5.97
CA SER A 56 -5.28 10.25 -5.60
C SER A 56 -3.92 9.85 -5.04
N GLY A 57 -3.87 8.83 -4.17
CA GLY A 57 -2.60 8.31 -3.64
C GLY A 57 -1.70 7.78 -4.74
N VAL A 58 -2.25 6.95 -5.65
CA VAL A 58 -1.47 6.39 -6.76
C VAL A 58 -0.93 7.50 -7.69
N LEU A 59 -1.73 8.52 -7.99
CA LEU A 59 -1.30 9.64 -8.81
C LEU A 59 -0.25 10.50 -8.11
N GLU A 60 -0.41 10.76 -6.81
CA GLU A 60 0.57 11.52 -6.02
C GLU A 60 1.92 10.79 -5.95
N ASP A 61 1.90 9.47 -5.76
CA ASP A 61 3.09 8.62 -5.80
C ASP A 61 3.74 8.66 -7.20
N ALA A 62 2.95 8.47 -8.27
CA ALA A 62 3.45 8.52 -9.64
C ALA A 62 4.03 9.89 -10.03
N ILE A 63 3.39 10.99 -9.60
CA ILE A 63 3.90 12.35 -9.79
C ILE A 63 5.21 12.53 -9.03
N THR A 64 5.29 12.08 -7.78
CA THR A 64 6.49 12.19 -6.95
C THR A 64 7.65 11.41 -7.55
N GLU A 65 7.42 10.16 -7.94
CA GLU A 65 8.42 9.33 -8.62
C GLU A 65 8.86 9.96 -9.95
N ASN A 66 7.91 10.51 -10.72
CA ASN A 66 8.21 11.16 -11.99
C ASN A 66 9.00 12.48 -11.82
N ASP A 67 8.67 13.26 -10.80
CA ASP A 67 9.36 14.51 -10.47
C ASP A 67 10.76 14.23 -9.90
N GLU A 68 10.92 13.24 -9.02
CA GLU A 68 12.23 12.81 -8.47
C GLU A 68 13.13 12.24 -9.57
N LYS A 69 12.54 11.41 -10.45
CA LYS A 69 13.21 10.81 -11.61
C LYS A 69 13.28 11.78 -12.79
N SER A 70 13.19 13.09 -12.57
CA SER A 70 13.54 14.13 -13.55
C SER A 70 15.03 14.04 -13.92
N LEU A 71 15.38 12.95 -14.60
CA LEU A 71 16.62 12.79 -15.31
C LEU A 71 16.70 13.96 -16.29
N PRO A 72 17.89 14.55 -16.49
CA PRO A 72 18.11 15.58 -17.49
C PRO A 72 18.12 14.93 -18.89
N THR A 73 17.08 14.18 -19.23
CA THR A 73 16.92 13.52 -20.52
C THR A 73 16.29 14.49 -21.50
N ARG A 74 17.18 15.32 -22.05
CA ARG A 74 17.26 15.65 -23.48
C ARG A 74 15.98 16.22 -24.10
N SER A 75 15.90 17.56 -24.11
CA SER A 75 15.20 18.35 -25.13
C SER A 75 13.77 17.93 -25.49
N LYS A 76 12.97 17.38 -24.57
CA LYS A 76 11.54 17.23 -24.78
C LYS A 76 10.88 18.53 -24.34
N GLY A 77 10.43 19.31 -25.32
CA GLY A 77 9.62 20.50 -25.08
C GLY A 77 8.38 20.17 -24.25
N LEU A 78 7.83 21.19 -23.59
CA LEU A 78 6.62 21.08 -22.79
C LEU A 78 5.50 20.45 -23.63
N THR A 79 4.83 19.45 -23.07
CA THR A 79 3.60 18.92 -23.65
C THR A 79 2.44 19.87 -23.35
N PRO A 80 1.31 19.79 -24.07
CA PRO A 80 0.11 20.58 -23.76
C PRO A 80 -0.45 20.38 -22.34
N PHE A 81 0.00 19.33 -21.63
CA PHE A 81 -0.43 19.01 -20.26
C PHE A 81 0.42 19.69 -19.19
N HIS A 82 1.49 20.39 -19.57
CA HIS A 82 2.26 21.18 -18.62
C HIS A 82 1.50 22.46 -18.30
N SER A 83 1.10 22.59 -17.04
CA SER A 83 0.61 23.86 -16.51
C SER A 83 1.76 24.86 -16.44
N MET A 84 1.47 26.14 -16.70
CA MET A 84 2.44 27.23 -16.53
C MET A 84 2.86 27.44 -15.07
N PHE A 85 2.03 27.01 -14.12
CA PHE A 85 2.28 27.09 -12.68
C PHE A 85 1.94 25.78 -11.99
N ARG A 86 2.57 25.53 -10.84
CA ARG A 86 2.18 24.45 -9.92
C ARG A 86 0.70 24.62 -9.54
N SER A 87 -0.05 23.53 -9.50
CA SER A 87 -1.43 23.58 -9.03
C SER A 87 -1.47 23.96 -7.55
N SER A 88 -2.36 24.88 -7.18
CA SER A 88 -2.57 25.29 -5.78
C SER A 88 -3.49 24.33 -5.00
N ILE A 89 -4.13 23.40 -5.70
CA ILE A 89 -5.02 22.40 -5.14
C ILE A 89 -4.35 21.03 -5.17
N SER A 90 -4.65 20.20 -4.17
CA SER A 90 -4.21 18.82 -4.12
C SER A 90 -4.83 18.00 -5.26
N VAL A 91 -4.17 16.90 -5.64
CA VAL A 91 -4.71 15.98 -6.66
C VAL A 91 -6.04 15.41 -6.17
N ARG A 92 -6.13 15.02 -4.90
CA ARG A 92 -7.36 14.57 -4.26
C ARG A 92 -8.51 15.57 -4.36
N ASP A 93 -8.28 16.84 -4.01
CA ASP A 93 -9.32 17.87 -4.07
C ASP A 93 -9.76 18.17 -5.49
N TYR A 94 -8.83 18.11 -6.44
CA TYR A 94 -9.14 18.26 -7.86
C TYR A 94 -10.06 17.13 -8.34
N LEU A 95 -9.71 15.87 -8.04
CA LEU A 95 -10.54 14.72 -8.39
C LEU A 95 -11.91 14.78 -7.72
N LEU A 96 -11.98 15.17 -6.45
CA LEU A 96 -13.25 15.31 -5.73
C LEU A 96 -14.15 16.39 -6.35
N ARG A 97 -13.58 17.49 -6.85
CA ARG A 97 -14.35 18.52 -7.55
C ARG A 97 -14.87 18.02 -8.89
N ILE A 98 -14.08 17.24 -9.61
CA ILE A 98 -14.50 16.62 -10.86
C ILE A 98 -15.64 15.63 -10.60
N THR A 99 -15.53 14.73 -9.61
CA THR A 99 -16.58 13.75 -9.31
C THR A 99 -17.85 14.37 -8.75
N LYS A 100 -17.77 15.53 -8.08
CA LYS A 100 -18.95 16.28 -7.66
C LYS A 100 -19.61 17.04 -8.81
N GLY A 101 -18.82 17.56 -9.75
CA GLY A 101 -19.33 18.29 -10.91
C GLY A 101 -19.81 17.38 -12.04
N LEU A 102 -19.31 16.14 -12.10
CA LEU A 102 -19.57 15.17 -13.14
C LEU A 102 -19.90 13.84 -12.47
N THR A 103 -21.05 13.24 -12.80
CA THR A 103 -21.42 11.90 -12.31
C THR A 103 -20.57 10.84 -13.02
N LEU A 104 -19.33 10.68 -12.56
CA LEU A 104 -18.38 9.71 -13.08
C LEU A 104 -18.66 8.33 -12.49
N SER A 105 -18.59 7.30 -13.33
CA SER A 105 -18.68 5.93 -12.84
C SER A 105 -17.38 5.54 -12.13
N PRO A 106 -17.44 4.66 -11.10
CA PRO A 106 -16.27 4.02 -10.49
C PRO A 106 -15.24 3.49 -11.50
N ALA A 107 -15.70 2.94 -12.63
CA ALA A 107 -14.84 2.43 -13.69
C ALA A 107 -14.01 3.54 -14.35
N ILE A 108 -14.60 4.71 -14.62
CA ILE A 108 -13.88 5.83 -15.25
C ILE A 108 -12.78 6.35 -14.32
N LEU A 109 -13.04 6.39 -13.01
CA LEU A 109 -12.06 6.81 -12.01
C LEU A 109 -10.87 5.86 -11.94
N LEU A 110 -11.12 4.54 -12.06
CA LEU A 110 -10.05 3.54 -12.12
C LEU A 110 -9.25 3.60 -13.41
N CYS A 111 -9.88 3.88 -14.56
CA CYS A 111 -9.17 3.98 -15.85
C CYS A 111 -8.32 5.24 -16.01
N MET A 112 -8.53 6.26 -15.16
CA MET A 112 -7.73 7.50 -15.20
C MET A 112 -6.31 7.29 -14.66
N VAL A 113 -6.14 6.24 -13.85
CA VAL A 113 -4.87 5.74 -13.32
C VAL A 113 -4.40 4.56 -14.16
#